data_AF-A0A378TWJ8-F1
#
_entry.id   AF-A0A378TWJ8-F1
#
_cell.length_a   1.000
_cell.length_b   1.000
_cell.length_c   1.000
_cell.angle_alpha   90.00
_cell.angle_beta   90.00
_cell.angle_gamma   90.00
#
_symmetry.space_group_name_H-M   'P 1'
#
loop_
_entity.id
_entity.type
_entity.pdbx_description
1 polymer ?
#
loop_
_entity_poly.entity_id
_entity_poly.type
_entity_poly.pdbx_seq_one_letter_code
_entity_poly.pdbx_strand_id
1 'polypeptide(L)'
;MNSTSYSDASGLDPRNRSSANDLVKMMRAVNSDPRYQTVRNFSTAPNYDFYVNNYNSGSRTYKAQNTSRLVRAGNHPIGVSKTGFIREAGYCYVMETHVNNRPAVVVLLGASASNSRWDDAEDILTQLAYRY
;
A
#
# COMPACT_ATOMS: atom_id res chain seq x y z
N MET A 1 -3.28 -3.65 18.84
CA MET A 1 -2.05 -3.77 18.04
C MET A 1 -0.93 -3.78 19.04
N ASN A 2 -0.16 -4.87 19.13
CA ASN A 2 0.73 -5.12 20.28
C ASN A 2 2.21 -5.20 19.90
N SER A 3 2.52 -5.15 18.60
CA SER A 3 3.87 -5.23 18.04
C SER A 3 4.21 -4.02 17.17
N THR A 4 3.37 -2.98 17.19
CA THR A 4 3.54 -1.76 16.43
C THR A 4 4.01 -0.62 17.32
N SER A 5 5.03 0.12 16.89
CA SER A 5 5.48 1.38 17.49
C SER A 5 5.88 2.35 16.39
N TYR A 6 5.45 3.60 16.52
CA TYR A 6 5.73 4.68 15.56
C TYR A 6 6.68 5.67 16.19
N SER A 7 7.84 5.87 15.56
CA SER A 7 8.82 6.90 15.93
C SER A 7 8.68 8.16 15.09
N ASP A 8 8.10 8.06 13.89
CA ASP A 8 7.75 9.20 13.05
C ASP A 8 6.59 8.87 12.07
N ALA A 9 6.07 9.88 11.38
CA ALA A 9 4.92 9.74 10.47
C ALA A 9 5.29 9.38 9.01
N SER A 10 6.54 9.59 8.59
CA SER A 10 7.02 9.30 7.24
C SER A 10 7.41 7.83 7.04
N GLY A 11 7.75 7.13 8.14
CA GLY A 11 8.24 5.76 8.11
C GLY A 11 9.74 5.63 7.81
N LEU A 12 10.49 6.73 7.86
CA LEU A 12 11.93 6.76 7.59
C LEU A 12 12.79 6.46 8.82
N ASP A 13 12.26 6.61 10.04
CA ASP A 13 12.97 6.20 11.25
C ASP A 13 12.94 4.66 11.36
N PRO A 14 14.10 3.99 11.45
CA PRO A 14 14.17 2.52 11.55
C PRO A 14 13.57 1.97 12.86
N ARG A 15 13.28 2.83 13.84
CA ARG A 15 12.56 2.45 15.07
C ARG A 15 11.05 2.34 14.85
N ASN A 16 10.53 2.75 13.68
CA ASN A 16 9.18 2.37 13.27
C ASN A 16 9.13 0.86 13.09
N ARG A 17 8.28 0.21 13.87
CA ARG A 17 8.15 -1.25 13.87
C ARG A 17 6.69 -1.63 13.75
N SER A 18 6.40 -2.69 13.03
CA SER A 18 5.09 -3.32 13.00
C SER A 18 5.23 -4.81 12.75
N SER A 19 4.11 -5.53 12.75
CA SER A 19 4.03 -6.94 12.35
C SER A 19 2.99 -7.11 11.24
N ALA A 20 3.08 -8.20 10.48
CA ALA A 20 2.07 -8.51 9.46
C ALA A 20 0.66 -8.54 10.07
N ASN A 21 0.49 -9.16 11.24
CA ASN A 21 -0.80 -9.26 11.93
C ASN A 21 -1.36 -7.88 12.34
N ASP A 22 -0.53 -6.98 12.86
CA ASP A 22 -1.00 -5.65 13.24
C ASP A 22 -1.29 -4.76 12.02
N LEU A 23 -0.56 -4.94 10.91
CA LEU A 23 -0.90 -4.30 9.64
C LEU A 23 -2.22 -4.81 9.07
N VAL A 24 -2.54 -6.11 9.20
CA VAL A 24 -3.87 -6.63 8.84
C VAL A 24 -4.97 -5.92 9.62
N LYS A 25 -4.80 -5.74 10.94
CA LYS A 25 -5.77 -5.01 11.77
C LYS A 25 -5.95 -3.56 11.33
N MET A 26 -4.84 -2.88 11.02
CA MET A 26 -4.86 -1.52 10.48
C MET A 26 -5.62 -1.45 9.15
N MET A 27 -5.31 -2.32 8.20
CA MET A 27 -5.96 -2.33 6.89
C MET A 27 -7.46 -2.61 7.00
N ARG A 28 -7.86 -3.54 7.88
CA ARG A 28 -9.28 -3.79 8.18
C ARG A 28 -9.96 -2.54 8.72
N ALA A 29 -9.36 -1.86 9.69
CA ALA A 29 -9.91 -0.62 10.24
C ALA A 29 -10.04 0.50 9.18
N VAL A 30 -9.03 0.65 8.32
CA VAL A 30 -9.07 1.62 7.20
C VAL A 30 -10.16 1.28 6.19
N ASN A 31 -10.37 0.00 5.89
CA ASN A 31 -11.37 -0.44 4.91
C ASN A 31 -12.80 -0.36 5.46
N SER A 32 -13.01 -0.61 6.76
CA SER A 32 -14.36 -0.68 7.36
C SER A 32 -14.91 0.67 7.81
N ASP A 33 -14.07 1.67 8.01
CA ASP A 33 -14.46 2.95 8.62
C ASP A 33 -14.56 4.07 7.56
N PRO A 34 -15.76 4.63 7.30
CA PRO A 34 -15.97 5.65 6.28
C PRO A 34 -15.10 6.90 6.43
N ARG A 35 -14.61 7.21 7.64
CA ARG A 35 -13.73 8.38 7.85
C ARG A 35 -12.43 8.31 7.06
N TYR A 36 -12.02 7.11 6.62
CA TYR A 36 -10.81 6.90 5.84
C TYR A 36 -11.06 6.82 4.33
N GLN A 37 -12.26 7.16 3.84
CA GLN A 37 -12.58 7.09 2.42
C GLN A 37 -11.60 7.88 1.54
N THR A 38 -11.15 9.05 2.00
CA THR A 38 -10.14 9.86 1.30
C THR A 38 -8.82 9.10 1.16
N VAL A 39 -8.36 8.43 2.22
CA VAL A 39 -7.14 7.61 2.20
C VAL A 39 -7.29 6.47 1.18
N ARG A 40 -8.43 5.79 1.18
CA ARG A 40 -8.74 4.71 0.22
C ARG A 40 -8.63 5.22 -1.22
N ASN A 41 -9.34 6.31 -1.53
CA ASN A 41 -9.34 6.92 -2.87
C ASN A 41 -7.94 7.28 -3.36
N PHE A 42 -7.13 7.95 -2.54
CA PHE A 42 -5.77 8.32 -2.93
C PHE A 42 -4.83 7.11 -3.01
N SER A 43 -5.02 6.10 -2.16
CA SER A 43 -4.18 4.90 -2.16
C SER A 43 -4.38 4.00 -3.39
N THR A 44 -5.54 4.11 -4.04
CA THR A 44 -5.95 3.31 -5.21
C THR A 44 -5.98 4.12 -6.50
N ALA A 45 -5.73 5.44 -6.45
CA ALA A 45 -5.55 6.25 -7.64
C ALA A 45 -4.30 5.77 -8.42
N PRO A 46 -4.40 5.42 -9.72
CA PRO A 46 -3.24 5.01 -10.52
C PRO A 46 -2.20 6.11 -10.70
N ASN A 47 -2.66 7.35 -10.76
CA ASN A 47 -1.85 8.56 -10.86
C ASN A 47 -2.61 9.75 -10.25
N TYR A 48 -1.88 10.82 -9.93
CA TYR A 48 -2.45 12.08 -9.47
C TYR A 48 -1.57 13.25 -9.87
N ASP A 49 -2.18 14.29 -10.42
CA ASP A 49 -1.50 15.52 -10.81
C ASP A 49 -1.58 16.54 -9.67
N PHE A 50 -0.42 16.86 -9.08
CA PHE A 50 -0.29 17.87 -8.04
C PHE A 50 -0.04 19.24 -8.66
N TYR A 51 -0.96 20.17 -8.45
CA TYR A 51 -0.81 21.56 -8.90
C TYR A 51 -0.06 22.36 -7.82
N VAL A 52 1.17 22.73 -8.12
CA VAL A 52 2.05 23.46 -7.21
C VAL A 52 2.22 24.88 -7.72
N ASN A 53 1.74 25.85 -6.96
CA ASN A 53 2.02 27.26 -7.21
C ASN A 53 3.31 27.66 -6.50
N ASN A 54 4.32 28.07 -7.26
CA ASN A 54 5.53 28.65 -6.71
C ASN A 54 5.55 30.16 -6.97
N TYR A 55 5.66 30.97 -5.92
CA TYR A 55 5.66 32.42 -6.00
C TYR A 55 6.77 32.99 -6.90
N ASN A 56 7.90 32.27 -7.06
CA ASN A 56 9.05 32.74 -7.84
C ASN A 56 9.19 32.06 -9.21
N SER A 57 8.54 30.91 -9.44
CA SER A 57 8.76 30.08 -10.64
C SER A 57 7.49 29.76 -11.41
N GLY A 58 6.35 30.33 -11.01
CA GLY A 58 5.05 30.10 -11.62
C GLY A 58 4.37 28.79 -11.16
N SER A 59 3.19 28.53 -11.74
CA SER A 59 2.43 27.30 -11.51
C SER A 59 3.05 26.13 -12.27
N ARG A 60 3.28 25.01 -11.58
CA ARG A 60 3.75 23.75 -12.19
C ARG A 60 2.84 22.59 -11.80
N THR A 61 2.65 21.66 -12.73
CA THR A 61 1.98 20.39 -12.45
C THR A 61 3.02 19.29 -12.22
N TYR A 62 2.99 18.66 -11.05
CA TYR A 62 3.80 17.49 -10.73
C TYR A 62 2.96 16.22 -10.87
N LYS A 63 3.28 15.40 -11.88
CA LYS A 63 2.57 14.15 -12.14
C LYS A 63 3.13 13.04 -11.26
N ALA A 64 2.33 12.55 -10.31
CA ALA A 64 2.69 11.42 -9.48
C ALA A 64 2.07 10.13 -10.01
N GLN A 65 2.85 9.06 -10.04
CA GLN A 65 2.36 7.72 -10.35
C GLN A 65 2.29 6.90 -9.06
N ASN A 66 1.23 6.09 -8.93
CA ASN A 66 1.16 5.15 -7.83
C ASN A 66 2.33 4.17 -7.94
N THR A 67 3.01 3.86 -6.84
CA THR A 67 4.16 2.96 -6.86
C THR A 67 3.76 1.50 -6.97
N SER A 68 2.52 1.13 -6.61
CA SER A 68 1.99 -0.24 -6.79
C SER A 68 1.71 -0.54 -8.25
N ARG A 69 2.41 -1.55 -8.81
CA ARG A 69 2.14 -2.00 -10.19
C ARG A 69 0.75 -2.59 -10.34
N LEU A 70 0.23 -3.24 -9.30
CA LEU A 70 -1.08 -3.85 -9.28
C LEU A 70 -2.22 -2.81 -9.32
N VAL A 71 -2.05 -1.69 -8.59
CA VAL A 71 -3.00 -0.56 -8.67
C VAL A 71 -2.98 0.06 -10.08
N ARG A 72 -1.79 0.27 -10.65
CA ARG A 72 -1.67 0.84 -12.00
C ARG A 72 -2.24 -0.08 -13.08
N ALA A 73 -2.13 -1.40 -12.92
CA ALA A 73 -2.65 -2.37 -13.88
C ALA A 73 -4.19 -2.45 -13.86
N GLY A 74 -4.82 -2.24 -12.70
CA GLY A 74 -6.29 -2.24 -12.59
C GLY A 74 -6.96 -3.61 -12.70
N ASN A 75 -6.19 -4.71 -12.72
CA ASN A 75 -6.70 -6.07 -12.88
C ASN A 75 -7.33 -6.65 -11.60
N HIS A 76 -7.06 -6.04 -10.44
CA HIS A 76 -7.57 -6.48 -9.15
C HIS A 76 -8.37 -5.37 -8.47
N PRO A 77 -9.50 -5.69 -7.81
CA PRO A 77 -10.29 -4.72 -7.08
C PRO A 77 -9.58 -4.38 -5.75
N ILE A 78 -8.57 -3.52 -5.80
CA ILE A 78 -7.80 -3.08 -4.63
C ILE A 78 -8.56 -1.94 -3.96
N GLY A 79 -8.95 -2.11 -2.69
CA GLY A 79 -9.70 -1.11 -1.93
C GLY A 79 -8.82 -0.16 -1.10
N VAL A 80 -7.61 -0.61 -0.73
CA VAL A 80 -6.57 0.22 -0.12
C VAL A 80 -5.21 -0.44 -0.31
N SER A 81 -4.16 0.35 -0.54
CA SER A 81 -2.79 -0.20 -0.64
C SER A 81 -1.70 0.75 -0.17
N LYS A 82 -0.54 0.20 0.17
CA LYS A 82 0.66 1.00 0.44
C LYS A 82 1.93 0.21 0.16
N THR A 83 2.92 0.88 -0.40
CA THR A 83 4.30 0.41 -0.56
C THR A 83 5.22 1.03 0.48
N GLY A 84 6.28 0.33 0.87
CA GLY A 84 7.32 0.86 1.74
C GLY A 84 8.71 0.32 1.37
N PHE A 85 9.74 1.11 1.66
CA PHE A 85 11.14 0.68 1.57
C PHE A 85 12.03 1.59 2.42
N ILE A 86 12.81 0.97 3.30
CA ILE A 86 14.06 1.48 3.88
C ILE A 86 15.04 0.31 3.92
N ARG A 87 16.34 0.56 4.05
CA ARG A 87 17.34 -0.52 4.02
C ARG A 87 17.11 -1.55 5.13
N GLU A 88 16.66 -1.08 6.28
CA GLU A 88 16.42 -1.85 7.50
C GLU A 88 15.16 -2.72 7.42
N ALA A 89 14.18 -2.35 6.59
CA ALA A 89 12.89 -3.03 6.47
C ALA A 89 12.76 -3.87 5.20
N GLY A 90 13.65 -3.69 4.22
CA GLY A 90 13.49 -4.23 2.87
C GLY A 90 12.29 -3.63 2.13
N TYR A 91 11.87 -4.28 1.04
CA TYR A 91 10.69 -3.86 0.29
C TYR A 91 9.43 -4.44 0.93
N CYS A 92 8.52 -3.55 1.33
CA CYS A 92 7.25 -3.89 1.93
C CYS A 92 6.09 -3.52 1.01
N TYR A 93 5.00 -4.26 1.12
CA TYR A 93 3.74 -3.97 0.44
C TYR A 93 2.56 -4.49 1.25
N VAL A 94 1.48 -3.72 1.26
CA VAL A 94 0.22 -4.14 1.86
C VAL A 94 -0.94 -3.73 0.97
N MET A 95 -1.91 -4.60 0.82
CA MET A 95 -3.14 -4.31 0.10
C MET A 95 -4.34 -5.03 0.70
N GLU A 96 -5.50 -4.38 0.60
CA GLU A 96 -6.80 -5.02 0.73
C GLU A 96 -7.40 -5.17 -0.67
N THR A 97 -7.98 -6.33 -0.94
CA THR A 97 -8.61 -6.64 -2.22
C THR A 97 -9.69 -7.72 -2.06
N HIS A 98 -10.40 -8.03 -3.14
CA HIS A 98 -11.37 -9.11 -3.19
C HIS A 98 -10.94 -10.14 -4.24
N VAL A 99 -10.89 -11.41 -3.85
CA VAL A 99 -10.59 -12.55 -4.73
C VAL A 99 -11.80 -13.48 -4.70
N ASN A 100 -12.42 -13.74 -5.86
CA ASN A 100 -13.66 -14.53 -5.96
C ASN A 100 -14.76 -14.04 -4.98
N ASN A 101 -14.95 -12.72 -4.89
CA ASN A 101 -15.89 -12.07 -3.98
C ASN A 101 -15.62 -12.29 -2.48
N ARG A 102 -14.42 -12.78 -2.12
CA ARG A 102 -13.96 -12.93 -0.73
C ARG A 102 -12.94 -11.83 -0.41
N PRO A 103 -13.13 -11.06 0.68
CA PRO A 103 -12.17 -10.04 1.07
C PRO A 103 -10.86 -10.68 1.54
N ALA A 104 -9.74 -10.12 1.11
CA ALA A 104 -8.40 -10.55 1.44
C ALA A 104 -7.52 -9.34 1.78
N VAL A 105 -6.67 -9.49 2.80
CA VAL A 105 -5.59 -8.54 3.10
C VAL A 105 -4.27 -9.27 2.94
N VAL A 106 -3.43 -8.79 2.03
CA VAL A 106 -2.10 -9.35 1.76
C VAL A 106 -1.06 -8.40 2.33
N VAL A 107 -0.16 -8.93 3.16
CA VAL A 107 0.94 -8.18 3.77
C VAL A 107 2.26 -8.87 3.43
N LEU A 108 3.16 -8.13 2.80
CA LEU A 108 4.50 -8.58 2.39
C LEU A 108 5.53 -7.66 3.05
N LEU A 109 6.49 -8.26 3.78
CA LEU A 109 7.52 -7.54 4.53
C LEU A 109 8.89 -8.13 4.22
N GLY A 110 9.91 -7.28 4.13
CA GLY A 110 11.30 -7.75 4.07
C GLY A 110 11.75 -8.34 2.74
N ALA A 111 11.08 -8.05 1.62
CA ALA A 111 11.55 -8.55 0.33
C ALA A 111 12.90 -7.90 -0.02
N SER A 112 13.84 -8.68 -0.55
CA SER A 112 15.20 -8.22 -0.85
C SER A 112 15.28 -7.33 -2.10
N ALA A 113 14.33 -7.46 -3.01
CA ALA A 113 14.20 -6.66 -4.23
C ALA A 113 12.76 -6.18 -4.44
N SER A 114 12.60 -5.05 -5.12
CA SER A 114 11.27 -4.50 -5.40
C SER A 114 10.42 -5.42 -6.28
N ASN A 115 11.02 -6.21 -7.16
CA ASN A 115 10.26 -7.12 -8.03
C ASN A 115 9.74 -8.33 -7.26
N SER A 116 10.53 -8.86 -6.33
CA SER A 116 10.15 -10.03 -5.52
C SER A 116 8.84 -9.81 -4.76
N ARG A 117 8.62 -8.63 -4.15
CA ARG A 117 7.33 -8.33 -3.47
C ARG A 117 6.13 -8.31 -4.41
N TRP A 118 6.33 -8.13 -5.71
CA TRP A 118 5.22 -8.11 -6.66
C TRP A 118 4.90 -9.51 -7.16
N ASP A 119 5.94 -10.29 -7.41
CA ASP A 119 5.81 -11.70 -7.81
C ASP A 119 5.13 -12.48 -6.66
N ASP A 120 5.55 -12.26 -5.41
CA ASP A 120 4.90 -12.82 -4.22
C ASP A 120 3.42 -12.40 -4.10
N ALA A 121 3.10 -11.14 -4.44
CA ALA A 121 1.73 -10.64 -4.37
C ALA A 121 0.83 -11.32 -5.42
N GLU A 122 1.31 -11.46 -6.64
CA GLU A 122 0.60 -12.12 -7.74
C GLU A 122 0.42 -13.62 -7.46
N ASP A 123 1.44 -14.29 -6.91
CA ASP A 123 1.38 -15.68 -6.49
C ASP A 123 0.34 -15.91 -5.39
N ILE A 124 0.31 -15.07 -4.36
CA ILE A 124 -0.69 -15.15 -3.30
C ILE A 124 -2.10 -14.94 -3.86
N LEU A 125 -2.30 -13.93 -4.72
CA LEU A 125 -3.61 -13.68 -5.34
C LEU A 125 -4.07 -14.87 -6.18
N THR A 126 -3.15 -15.46 -6.94
CA THR A 126 -3.39 -16.66 -7.74
C THR A 126 -3.77 -17.84 -6.85
N GLN A 127 -3.02 -18.10 -5.78
CA GLN A 127 -3.33 -19.17 -4.83
C GLN A 127 -4.67 -18.97 -4.13
N LEU A 128 -5.02 -17.73 -3.76
CA LEU A 128 -6.32 -17.40 -3.18
C LEU A 128 -7.45 -17.63 -4.18
N ALA A 129 -7.23 -17.39 -5.48
CA ALA A 129 -8.22 -17.64 -6.51
C ALA A 129 -8.51 -19.13 -6.72
N TYR A 130 -7.52 -20.01 -6.48
CA TYR A 130 -7.68 -21.47 -6.55
C TYR A 130 -8.23 -22.10 -5.27
N ARG A 131 -8.31 -21.37 -4.15
CA ARG A 131 -8.90 -21.88 -2.90
C ARG A 131 -10.43 -21.76 -2.96
N TYR A 132 -11.08 -22.90 -3.21
CA TYR A 132 -12.54 -23.09 -3.23
C TYR A 132 -13.24 -22.64 -1.94
#